data_AF-A0A516SAC3-F1
#
_entry.id   AF-A0A516SAC3-F1
#
_cell.length_a   1.000
_cell.length_b   1.000
_cell.length_c   1.000
_cell.angle_alpha   90.00
_cell.angle_beta   90.00
_cell.angle_gamma   90.00
#
_symmetry.space_group_name_H-M   'P 1'
#
loop_
_entity.id
_entity.type
_entity.pdbx_description
1 polymer ?
#
loop_
_entity_poly.entity_id
_entity_poly.type
_entity_poly.pdbx_seq_one_letter_code
_entity_poly.pdbx_strand_id
1 'polypeptide(L)'
;MRRIRLSRLRSATLSLLQAHPLLSFLLMGLCFLGFGVSSFNLAILLRANLELFWDYGWQVVQDGALEQLLQLLALSYAALAAWVGFKCCEKLLVDRLTRPPERE
;
A
#
# COMPACT_ATOMS: atom_id res chain seq x y z
N MET A 1 -11.89 25.60 3.88
CA MET A 1 -11.09 25.86 2.66
C MET A 1 -10.07 24.76 2.23
N ARG A 2 -9.84 23.67 2.99
CA ARG A 2 -8.91 22.57 2.59
C ARG A 2 -9.51 21.46 1.69
N ARG A 3 -10.84 21.32 1.62
CA ARG A 3 -11.50 20.24 0.85
C ARG A 3 -11.45 20.39 -0.68
N ILE A 4 -11.25 21.60 -1.20
CA ILE A 4 -11.38 21.90 -2.65
C ILE A 4 -10.11 21.55 -3.45
N ARG A 5 -8.91 21.59 -2.85
CA ARG A 5 -7.66 21.17 -3.53
C ARG A 5 -7.53 19.66 -3.68
N LEU A 6 -8.00 18.91 -2.68
CA LEU A 6 -7.95 17.45 -2.68
C LEU A 6 -8.82 16.85 -3.79
N SER A 7 -9.98 17.44 -4.10
CA SER A 7 -10.84 16.94 -5.20
C SER A 7 -10.25 17.20 -6.58
N ARG A 8 -9.59 18.34 -6.83
CA ARG A 8 -8.91 18.65 -8.11
C ARG A 8 -7.66 17.79 -8.35
N LEU A 9 -6.87 17.53 -7.31
CA LEU A 9 -5.71 16.64 -7.43
C LEU A 9 -6.15 15.20 -7.72
N ARG A 10 -7.24 14.74 -7.08
CA ARG A 10 -7.85 13.44 -7.37
C ARG A 10 -8.38 13.36 -8.81
N SER A 11 -8.97 14.42 -9.33
CA SER A 11 -9.52 14.42 -10.70
C SER A 11 -8.43 14.42 -11.75
N ALA A 12 -7.33 15.15 -11.54
CA ALA A 12 -6.22 15.23 -12.50
C ALA A 12 -5.41 13.93 -12.59
N THR A 13 -5.16 13.27 -11.45
CA THR A 13 -4.48 11.96 -11.43
C THR A 13 -5.36 10.88 -12.03
N LEU A 14 -6.67 10.87 -11.72
CA LEU A 14 -7.63 9.94 -12.33
C LEU A 14 -7.74 10.17 -13.85
N SER A 15 -7.76 11.42 -14.33
CA SER A 15 -7.82 11.69 -15.77
C SER A 15 -6.56 11.26 -16.52
N LEU A 16 -5.38 11.40 -15.91
CA LEU A 16 -4.11 10.93 -16.50
C LEU A 16 -4.01 9.40 -16.52
N LEU A 17 -4.41 8.74 -15.44
CA LEU A 17 -4.47 7.26 -15.37
C LEU A 17 -5.51 6.69 -16.34
N GLN A 18 -6.62 7.41 -16.55
CA GLN A 18 -7.61 7.10 -17.57
C GLN A 18 -7.09 7.37 -18.98
N ALA A 19 -6.29 8.41 -19.23
CA ALA A 19 -5.76 8.65 -20.56
C ALA A 19 -4.78 7.56 -21.01
N HIS A 20 -4.02 6.96 -20.08
CA HIS A 20 -2.98 5.99 -20.40
C HIS A 20 -3.08 4.70 -19.55
N PRO A 21 -3.69 3.62 -20.09
CA PRO A 21 -3.84 2.34 -19.37
C PRO A 21 -2.49 1.71 -18.99
N LEU A 22 -1.44 1.95 -19.79
CA LEU A 22 -0.06 1.54 -19.49
C LEU A 22 0.46 2.17 -18.19
N LEU A 23 0.15 3.45 -17.91
CA LEU A 23 0.54 4.09 -16.65
C LEU A 23 -0.18 3.48 -15.45
N SER A 24 -1.47 3.17 -15.59
CA SER A 24 -2.23 2.45 -14.55
C SER A 24 -1.60 1.08 -14.27
N PHE A 25 -1.20 0.34 -15.31
CA PHE A 25 -0.58 -0.98 -15.17
C PHE A 25 0.80 -0.90 -14.52
N LEU A 26 1.65 0.05 -14.91
CA LEU A 26 2.97 0.24 -14.31
C LEU A 26 2.87 0.67 -12.84
N LEU A 27 1.96 1.60 -12.52
CA LEU A 27 1.73 2.01 -11.14
C LEU A 27 1.20 0.85 -10.28
N MET A 28 0.29 0.05 -10.84
CA MET A 28 -0.21 -1.17 -10.21
C MET A 28 0.94 -2.14 -9.89
N GLY A 29 1.85 -2.37 -10.86
CA GLY A 29 3.04 -3.20 -10.65
C GLY A 29 3.96 -2.65 -9.55
N LEU A 30 4.21 -1.35 -9.53
CA LEU A 30 5.03 -0.70 -8.50
C LEU A 30 4.41 -0.84 -7.10
N CYS A 31 3.10 -0.62 -6.99
CA CYS A 31 2.35 -0.83 -5.75
C CYS A 31 2.38 -2.29 -5.30
N PHE A 32 2.24 -3.24 -6.23
CA PHE A 32 2.29 -4.67 -5.94
C PHE A 32 3.67 -5.09 -5.42
N LEU A 33 4.75 -4.64 -6.07
CA LEU A 33 6.12 -4.92 -5.63
C LEU A 33 6.40 -4.29 -4.26
N GLY A 34 6.00 -3.03 -4.05
CA GLY A 34 6.16 -2.34 -2.77
C GLY A 34 5.42 -3.05 -1.64
N PHE A 35 4.20 -3.51 -1.89
CA PHE A 35 3.45 -4.34 -0.94
C PHE A 35 4.15 -5.67 -0.68
N GLY A 36 4.54 -6.42 -1.72
CA GLY A 36 5.17 -7.74 -1.59
C GLY A 36 6.48 -7.73 -0.81
N VAL A 37 7.39 -6.80 -1.15
CA VAL A 37 8.68 -6.66 -0.43
C VAL A 37 8.44 -6.29 1.03
N SER A 38 7.51 -5.36 1.28
CA SER A 38 7.18 -4.96 2.65
C SER A 38 6.60 -6.13 3.43
N SER A 39 5.62 -6.86 2.89
CA SER A 39 4.95 -7.98 3.56
C SER A 39 5.89 -9.15 3.89
N PHE A 40 6.81 -9.49 2.98
CA PHE A 40 7.77 -10.58 3.21
C PHE A 40 8.66 -10.28 4.41
N ASN A 41 9.24 -9.07 4.46
CA ASN A 41 10.11 -8.65 5.55
C ASN A 41 9.34 -8.45 6.86
N LEU A 42 8.11 -7.90 6.77
CA LEU A 42 7.30 -7.53 7.90
C LEU A 42 6.92 -8.74 8.77
N ALA A 43 6.44 -9.83 8.17
CA ALA A 43 5.96 -10.99 8.94
C ALA A 43 7.08 -11.65 9.76
N ILE A 44 8.27 -11.77 9.16
CA ILE A 44 9.46 -12.37 9.79
C ILE A 44 9.91 -11.50 10.97
N LEU A 45 10.08 -10.19 10.75
CA LEU A 45 10.55 -9.26 11.78
C LEU A 45 9.53 -9.06 12.91
N LEU A 46 8.23 -9.00 12.58
CA LEU A 46 7.18 -8.86 13.58
C LEU A 46 7.14 -10.09 14.49
N ARG A 47 7.22 -11.29 13.92
CA ARG A 47 7.29 -12.51 14.71
C ARG A 47 8.50 -12.51 15.64
N ALA A 48 9.69 -12.23 15.11
CA ALA A 48 10.92 -12.22 15.92
C ALA A 48 10.85 -11.18 17.06
N ASN A 49 10.28 -10.00 16.78
CA ASN A 49 10.12 -8.96 17.79
C ASN A 49 9.10 -9.36 18.87
N LEU A 50 8.00 -10.01 18.50
CA LEU A 50 7.02 -10.54 19.47
C LEU A 50 7.59 -11.69 20.30
N GLU A 51 8.42 -12.57 19.72
CA GLU A 51 9.12 -13.62 20.45
C GLU A 51 10.07 -13.02 21.51
N LEU A 52 10.77 -11.93 21.20
CA LEU A 52 11.58 -11.19 22.19
C LEU A 52 10.75 -10.69 23.39
N PHE A 53 9.59 -10.09 23.13
CA PHE A 53 8.69 -9.66 24.20
C PHE A 53 8.11 -10.83 25.00
N TRP A 54 7.90 -11.98 24.35
CA TRP A 54 7.40 -13.19 25.01
C TRP A 54 8.45 -13.81 25.94
N ASP A 55 9.69 -13.94 25.46
CA ASP A 55 10.77 -14.62 26.17
C ASP A 55 11.36 -13.79 27.31
N TYR A 56 11.45 -12.46 27.12
CA TYR A 56 12.17 -11.56 28.02
C TYR A 56 11.28 -10.47 28.64
N GLY A 57 9.99 -10.44 28.32
CA GLY A 57 9.02 -9.53 28.91
C GLY A 57 9.32 -8.05 28.60
N TRP A 58 9.25 -7.19 29.61
CA TRP A 58 9.44 -5.74 29.43
C TRP A 58 10.91 -5.32 29.38
N GLN A 59 11.86 -6.23 29.63
CA GLN A 59 13.29 -5.91 29.67
C GLN A 59 13.81 -5.47 28.29
N VAL A 60 13.31 -6.08 27.22
CA VAL A 60 13.72 -5.80 25.82
C VAL A 60 13.31 -4.42 25.31
N VAL A 61 12.49 -3.68 26.07
CA VAL A 61 12.16 -2.28 25.73
C VAL A 61 13.41 -1.41 25.73
N GLN A 62 14.34 -1.66 26.67
CA GLN A 62 15.60 -0.92 26.75
C GLN A 62 16.54 -1.26 25.58
N ASP A 63 16.40 -2.46 25.02
CA ASP A 63 17.16 -2.93 23.87
C ASP A 63 16.58 -2.43 22.53
N GLY A 64 15.53 -1.59 22.58
CA GLY A 64 14.91 -1.00 21.39
C GLY A 64 13.84 -1.84 20.72
N ALA A 65 13.41 -2.97 21.33
CA ALA A 65 12.38 -3.82 20.75
C ALA A 65 11.05 -3.09 20.53
N LEU A 66 10.70 -2.15 21.41
CA LEU A 66 9.50 -1.32 21.26
C LEU A 66 9.60 -0.36 20.07
N GLU A 67 10.76 0.25 19.85
CA GLU A 67 10.97 1.13 18.71
C GLU A 67 10.88 0.34 17.39
N GLN A 68 11.51 -0.84 17.34
CA GLN A 68 11.40 -1.74 16.19
C GLN A 68 9.94 -2.15 15.95
N LEU A 69 9.16 -2.43 17.00
CA LEU A 69 7.73 -2.74 16.87
C LEU A 69 6.96 -1.57 16.24
N LEU A 70 7.22 -0.33 16.67
CA LEU A 70 6.61 0.86 16.09
C LEU A 70 7.01 1.07 14.62
N GLN A 71 8.27 0.81 14.27
CA GLN A 71 8.74 0.87 12.88
C GLN A 71 8.05 -0.19 12.00
N LEU A 72 7.84 -1.40 12.53
CA LEU A 72 7.09 -2.46 11.84
C LEU A 72 5.63 -2.07 11.67
N LEU A 73 4.98 -1.47 12.68
CA LEU A 73 3.62 -0.96 12.53
C LEU A 73 3.55 0.10 11.44
N ALA A 74 4.49 1.04 11.41
CA ALA A 74 4.55 2.05 10.35
C ALA A 74 4.73 1.41 8.95
N LEU A 75 5.61 0.42 8.83
CA LEU A 75 5.82 -0.32 7.57
C LEU A 75 4.57 -1.12 7.16
N SER A 76 3.80 -1.63 8.13
CA SER A 76 2.52 -2.32 7.89
C SER A 76 1.51 -1.38 7.25
N TYR A 77 1.39 -0.16 7.77
CA TYR A 77 0.52 0.86 7.18
C TYR A 77 1.02 1.33 5.80
N ALA A 78 2.34 1.41 5.59
CA ALA A 78 2.90 1.70 4.26
C ALA A 78 2.56 0.60 3.25
N ALA A 79 2.67 -0.68 3.64
CA ALA A 79 2.25 -1.81 2.83
C ALA A 79 0.75 -1.75 2.51
N LEU A 80 -0.09 -1.43 3.51
CA LEU A 80 -1.53 -1.24 3.32
C LEU A 80 -1.83 -0.12 2.31
N ALA A 81 -1.10 1.01 2.38
CA ALA A 81 -1.26 2.09 1.42
C ALA A 81 -0.90 1.67 -0.02
N ALA A 82 0.18 0.90 -0.18
CA ALA A 82 0.56 0.32 -1.47
C ALA A 82 -0.52 -0.65 -1.99
N TRP A 83 -1.07 -1.49 -1.11
CA TRP A 83 -2.16 -2.41 -1.45
C TRP A 83 -3.43 -1.68 -1.90
N VAL A 84 -3.83 -0.61 -1.20
CA VAL A 84 -4.97 0.22 -1.62
C VAL A 84 -4.71 0.84 -3.00
N GLY A 85 -3.50 1.38 -3.24
CA GLY A 85 -3.09 1.91 -4.54
C GLY A 85 -3.19 0.87 -5.66
N PHE A 86 -2.73 -0.35 -5.40
CA PHE A 86 -2.88 -1.50 -6.31
C PHE A 86 -4.35 -1.77 -6.63
N LYS A 87 -5.22 -1.91 -5.61
CA LYS A 87 -6.66 -2.21 -5.82
C LYS A 87 -7.37 -1.08 -6.57
N CYS A 88 -6.98 0.17 -6.36
CA CYS A 88 -7.52 1.30 -7.14
C CYS A 88 -7.15 1.20 -8.62
N CYS A 89 -5.89 0.89 -8.94
CA CYS A 89 -5.42 0.74 -10.32
C CYS A 89 -6.05 -0.49 -10.99
N GLU A 90 -6.12 -1.62 -10.27
CA GLU A 90 -6.78 -2.85 -10.71
C GLU A 90 -8.23 -2.57 -11.09
N LYS A 91 -9.00 -1.91 -10.21
CA LYS A 91 -10.40 -1.57 -10.49
C LYS A 91 -10.54 -0.74 -11.78
N LEU A 92 -9.71 0.30 -11.94
CA LEU A 92 -9.77 1.14 -13.13
C LEU A 92 -9.47 0.37 -14.41
N LEU A 93 -8.49 -0.53 -14.38
CA LEU A 93 -8.09 -1.34 -15.51
C LEU A 93 -9.15 -2.40 -15.85
N VAL A 94 -9.68 -3.09 -14.85
CA VAL A 94 -10.74 -4.11 -15.02
C VAL A 94 -12.03 -3.48 -15.53
N ASP A 95 -12.45 -2.33 -15.00
CA ASP A 95 -13.64 -1.60 -15.47
C ASP A 95 -13.51 -1.22 -16.95
N ARG A 96 -12.27 -0.94 -17.42
CA ARG A 96 -12.00 -0.66 -18.83
C ARG A 96 -12.03 -1.89 -19.72
N LEU A 97 -11.42 -3.00 -19.29
CA LEU A 97 -11.41 -4.24 -20.06
C LEU A 97 -12.81 -4.87 -20.16
N THR A 98 -13.64 -4.68 -19.13
CA THR A 98 -14.97 -5.30 -19.04
C THR A 98 -16.08 -4.41 -19.61
N ARG A 99 -15.77 -3.17 -20.02
CA ARG A 99 -16.77 -2.31 -20.66
C ARG A 99 -17.28 -3.00 -21.93
N PRO A 100 -18.59 -3.27 -22.04
CA PRO A 100 -19.14 -3.82 -23.27
C PRO A 100 -18.87 -2.83 -24.41
N PRO A 101 -18.51 -3.30 -25.62
CA PRO A 101 -18.48 -2.43 -26.79
C PRO A 101 -19.90 -1.87 -26.96
N GLU A 102 -20.01 -0.53 -26.97
CA GLU A 102 -21.28 0.11 -27.29
C GLU A 102 -21.69 -0.39 -28.67
N ARG A 103 -22.81 -1.13 -28.72
CA ARG A 103 -23.45 -1.50 -29.99
C ARG A 103 -24.05 -0.22 -30.55
N GLU A 104 -23.30 0.47 -31.40
CA GLU A 104 -23.82 1.44 -32.37
C GLU A 104 -24.74 0.72 -33.38
#